data_AF-D0KZD3-F1
#
_entry.id   AF-D0KZD3-F1
#
_cell.length_a   1.000
_cell.length_b   1.000
_cell.length_c   1.000
_cell.angle_alpha   90.00
_cell.angle_beta   90.00
_cell.angle_gamma   90.00
#
_symmetry.space_group_name_H-M   'P 1'
#
loop_
_entity.id
_entity.type
_entity.pdbx_description
1 polymer ?
#
loop_
_entity_poly.entity_id
_entity_poly.type
_entity_poly.pdbx_seq_one_letter_code
_entity_poly.pdbx_strand_id
1 'polypeptide(L)'
;MGISERSLKAKEKFADGNMAVANSITSAVFISVLVFPLSVFVSAIALGKEPFDVAKVPPWGEIWLFAGLYFSPLLVAWYAKKTAMDLYDEIDKATHNNSIKWNHKKLRYSRFTHAQELRRK
;
A
#
# COMPACT_ATOMS: atom_id res chain seq x y z
N MET A 1 -18.97 12.53 1.10
CA MET A 1 -19.16 11.32 1.93
C MET A 1 -17.81 10.87 2.45
N GLY A 2 -17.55 11.07 3.74
CA GLY A 2 -16.27 10.76 4.38
C GLY A 2 -16.05 9.25 4.50
N ILE A 3 -14.80 8.80 4.30
CA ILE A 3 -14.38 7.40 4.45
C ILE A 3 -14.66 6.87 5.87
N SER A 4 -14.79 7.76 6.86
CA SER A 4 -15.10 7.44 8.26
C SER A 4 -16.47 6.78 8.48
N GLU A 5 -17.46 6.99 7.61
CA GLU A 5 -18.82 6.43 7.74
C GLU A 5 -19.04 5.10 7.00
N ARG A 6 -18.03 4.61 6.25
CA ARG A 6 -18.16 3.38 5.45
C ARG A 6 -17.94 2.12 6.29
N SER A 7 -18.64 1.03 5.92
CA SER A 7 -18.51 -0.28 6.58
C SER A 7 -17.07 -0.81 6.57
N LEU A 8 -16.68 -1.61 7.57
CA LEU A 8 -15.31 -2.15 7.70
C LEU A 8 -14.81 -2.84 6.42
N LYS A 9 -15.68 -3.61 5.76
CA LYS A 9 -15.39 -4.25 4.45
C LYS A 9 -15.10 -3.24 3.33
N ALA A 10 -15.75 -2.07 3.34
CA ALA A 10 -15.49 -1.03 2.36
C ALA A 10 -14.16 -0.31 2.62
N LYS A 11 -13.76 -0.12 3.88
CA LYS A 11 -12.43 0.42 4.22
C LYS A 11 -11.30 -0.55 3.82
N GLU A 12 -11.50 -1.85 4.06
CA GLU A 12 -10.56 -2.91 3.66
C GLU A 12 -10.35 -2.94 2.15
N LYS A 13 -11.44 -2.92 1.35
CA LYS A 13 -11.37 -2.88 -0.11
C LYS A 13 -10.68 -1.62 -0.66
N PHE A 14 -10.81 -0.49 0.04
CA PHE A 14 -10.09 0.75 -0.31
C PHE A 14 -8.59 0.66 0.02
N ALA A 15 -8.23 0.05 1.15
CA ALA A 15 -6.84 -0.18 1.52
C ALA A 15 -6.16 -1.14 0.53
N ASP A 16 -6.82 -2.24 0.16
CA ASP A 16 -6.36 -3.15 -0.89
C ASP A 16 -6.15 -2.44 -2.23
N GLY A 17 -7.10 -1.58 -2.63
CA GLY A 17 -6.99 -0.78 -3.85
C GLY A 17 -5.75 0.12 -3.82
N ASN A 18 -5.51 0.84 -2.73
CA ASN A 18 -4.34 1.70 -2.57
C ASN A 18 -3.03 0.91 -2.56
N MET A 19 -3.03 -0.29 -1.94
CA MET A 19 -1.86 -1.15 -1.88
C MET A 19 -1.52 -1.75 -3.26
N ALA A 20 -2.54 -2.15 -4.02
CA ALA A 20 -2.40 -2.61 -5.40
C ALA A 20 -1.86 -1.52 -6.33
N VAL A 21 -2.36 -0.28 -6.19
CA VAL A 21 -1.85 0.88 -6.94
C VAL A 21 -0.40 1.17 -6.59
N ALA A 22 -0.04 1.18 -5.29
CA ALA A 22 1.34 1.38 -4.86
C ALA A 22 2.28 0.31 -5.43
N ASN A 23 1.90 -0.97 -5.34
CA ASN A 23 2.69 -2.08 -5.89
C ASN A 23 2.83 -1.99 -7.42
N SER A 24 1.76 -1.59 -8.13
CA SER A 24 1.79 -1.41 -9.58
C SER A 24 2.75 -0.29 -9.98
N ILE A 25 2.69 0.87 -9.30
CA ILE A 25 3.61 1.99 -9.55
C ILE A 25 5.05 1.58 -9.26
N THR A 26 5.32 0.94 -8.12
CA THR A 26 6.67 0.47 -7.79
C THR A 26 7.20 -0.54 -8.80
N SER A 27 6.35 -1.48 -9.25
CA SER A 27 6.73 -2.47 -10.26
C SER A 27 7.00 -1.82 -11.62
N ALA A 28 6.18 -0.88 -12.05
CA ALA A 28 6.37 -0.14 -13.30
C ALA A 28 7.67 0.68 -13.29
N VAL A 29 7.98 1.34 -12.16
CA VAL A 29 9.24 2.08 -11.98
C VAL A 29 10.44 1.13 -11.99
N PHE A 30 10.34 -0.04 -11.34
CA PHE A 30 11.42 -1.02 -11.35
C PHE A 30 11.66 -1.60 -12.76
N ILE A 31 10.60 -1.96 -13.46
CA ILE A 31 10.67 -2.48 -14.83
C ILE A 31 11.26 -1.42 -15.76
N SER A 32 10.89 -0.14 -15.63
CA SER A 32 11.42 0.91 -16.49
C SER A 32 12.93 1.12 -16.28
N VAL A 33 13.44 1.00 -15.05
CA VAL A 33 14.90 1.04 -14.78
C VAL A 33 15.64 -0.12 -15.43
N LEU A 34 15.03 -1.29 -15.56
CA LEU A 34 15.68 -2.43 -16.18
C LEU A 34 15.55 -2.42 -17.71
N VAL A 35 14.36 -2.08 -18.21
CA VAL A 35 14.04 -2.16 -19.64
C VAL A 35 14.63 -0.99 -20.42
N PHE A 36 14.65 0.22 -19.87
CA PHE A 36 15.07 1.42 -20.60
C PHE A 36 16.58 1.42 -20.91
N PRO A 37 17.50 1.11 -19.96
CA PRO A 37 18.92 1.00 -20.29
C PRO A 37 19.20 -0.15 -21.24
N LEU A 38 18.50 -1.28 -21.07
CA LEU A 38 18.67 -2.44 -21.93
C LEU A 38 18.22 -2.15 -23.37
N SER A 39 17.09 -1.46 -23.54
CA SER A 39 16.59 -1.08 -24.87
C SER A 39 17.48 -0.05 -25.55
N VAL A 40 18.00 0.92 -24.80
CA VAL A 40 19.02 1.88 -25.29
C VAL A 40 20.29 1.13 -25.72
N PHE A 41 20.74 0.17 -24.91
CA PHE A 41 21.93 -0.65 -25.21
C PHE A 41 21.75 -1.49 -26.48
N VAL A 42 20.65 -2.24 -26.59
CA VAL A 42 20.33 -3.04 -27.79
C VAL A 42 20.19 -2.15 -29.03
N SER A 43 19.56 -0.98 -28.89
CA SER A 43 19.40 -0.03 -30.01
C SER A 43 20.74 0.55 -30.46
N ALA A 44 21.67 0.82 -29.54
CA ALA A 44 23.00 1.30 -29.87
C ALA A 44 23.79 0.27 -30.69
N ILE A 45 23.74 -1.01 -30.28
CA ILE A 45 24.35 -2.12 -31.03
C ILE A 45 23.74 -2.25 -32.42
N ALA A 46 22.40 -2.19 -32.54
CA ALA A 46 21.72 -2.30 -33.83
C ALA A 46 22.07 -1.16 -34.81
N LEU A 47 22.40 0.03 -34.29
CA LEU A 47 22.81 1.19 -35.09
C LEU A 47 24.31 1.24 -35.38
N GLY A 48 25.08 0.22 -34.98
CA GLY A 48 26.54 0.18 -35.17
C GLY A 48 27.31 1.22 -34.37
N LYS A 49 26.69 1.79 -33.32
CA LYS A 49 27.33 2.74 -32.40
C LYS A 49 27.87 1.99 -31.19
N GLU A 50 29.00 2.44 -30.66
CA GLU A 50 29.47 1.90 -29.39
C GLU A 50 28.46 2.25 -28.26
N PRO A 51 28.00 1.27 -27.48
CA PRO A 51 26.99 1.49 -26.45
C PRO A 51 27.44 2.48 -25.35
N PHE A 52 28.74 2.71 -25.21
CA PHE A 52 29.33 3.67 -24.28
C PHE A 52 29.34 5.11 -24.81
N ASP A 53 29.27 5.31 -26.13
CA ASP A 53 29.30 6.64 -26.75
C ASP A 53 27.93 7.37 -26.61
N VAL A 54 26.89 6.62 -26.26
CA VAL A 54 25.57 7.14 -25.88
C VAL A 54 25.55 7.68 -24.43
N ALA A 55 26.56 7.33 -23.63
CA ALA A 55 26.67 7.74 -22.22
C ALA A 55 27.42 9.06 -22.05
N LYS A 56 27.08 10.09 -22.86
CA LYS A 56 27.48 11.45 -22.52
C LYS A 56 26.84 11.78 -21.18
N VAL A 57 27.67 11.96 -20.16
CA VAL A 57 27.20 12.27 -18.81
C VAL A 57 26.35 13.54 -18.88
N PRO A 58 25.04 13.46 -18.61
CA PRO A 58 24.20 14.64 -18.66
C PRO A 58 24.66 15.67 -17.62
N PRO A 59 24.48 16.97 -17.87
CA PRO A 59 24.83 18.00 -16.90
C PRO A 59 24.09 17.77 -15.57
N TRP A 60 24.72 18.11 -14.45
CA TRP A 60 24.19 17.87 -13.10
C TRP A 60 22.75 18.36 -12.89
N GLY A 61 22.34 19.45 -13.54
CA GLY A 61 20.96 19.95 -13.49
C GLY A 61 19.94 18.98 -14.09
N GLU A 62 20.27 18.34 -15.21
CA GLU A 62 19.41 17.32 -15.83
C GLU A 62 19.36 16.06 -14.97
N ILE A 63 20.48 15.67 -14.35
CA ILE A 63 20.52 14.55 -13.40
C ILE A 63 19.54 14.79 -12.24
N TRP A 64 19.56 15.98 -11.64
CA TRP A 64 18.64 16.33 -10.54
C TRP A 64 17.19 16.38 -10.97
N LEU A 65 16.91 16.93 -12.15
CA LEU A 65 15.56 16.98 -12.71
C LEU A 65 15.04 15.57 -12.99
N PHE A 66 15.87 14.72 -13.60
CA PHE A 66 15.55 13.32 -13.87
C PHE A 66 15.36 12.54 -12.58
N ALA A 67 16.23 12.72 -11.59
CA ALA A 67 16.08 12.12 -10.27
C ALA A 67 14.77 12.57 -9.61
N GLY A 68 14.45 13.86 -9.61
CA GLY A 68 13.20 14.39 -9.06
C GLY A 68 11.96 13.79 -9.75
N LEU A 69 11.95 13.75 -11.08
CA LEU A 69 10.86 13.15 -11.86
C LEU A 69 10.74 11.64 -11.63
N TYR A 70 11.88 10.96 -11.49
CA TYR A 70 11.96 9.52 -11.24
C TYR A 70 11.43 9.15 -9.84
N PHE A 71 11.79 9.93 -8.81
CA PHE A 71 11.33 9.69 -7.45
C PHE A 71 9.89 10.14 -7.19
N SER A 72 9.34 11.05 -8.00
CA SER A 72 7.94 11.51 -7.89
C SER A 72 6.92 10.36 -7.79
N PRO A 73 6.85 9.40 -8.73
CA PRO A 73 5.93 8.27 -8.62
C PRO A 73 6.23 7.35 -7.42
N LEU A 74 7.49 7.22 -7.01
CA LEU A 74 7.86 6.47 -5.80
C LEU A 74 7.34 7.15 -4.51
N LEU A 75 7.37 8.48 -4.45
CA LEU A 75 6.79 9.24 -3.35
C LEU A 75 5.27 9.07 -3.30
N VAL A 76 4.60 9.07 -4.45
CA VAL A 76 3.16 8.80 -4.55
C VAL A 76 2.84 7.38 -4.07
N ALA A 77 3.62 6.38 -4.48
CA ALA A 77 3.45 5.00 -4.01
C ALA A 77 3.68 4.86 -2.51
N TRP A 78 4.69 5.55 -1.96
CA TRP A 78 4.97 5.58 -0.53
C TRP A 78 3.83 6.22 0.26
N TYR A 79 3.28 7.34 -0.22
CA TYR A 79 2.13 7.99 0.40
C TYR A 79 0.90 7.09 0.39
N ALA A 80 0.58 6.48 -0.75
CA ALA A 80 -0.54 5.54 -0.89
C ALA A 80 -0.40 4.33 0.05
N LYS A 81 0.82 3.79 0.19
CA LYS A 81 1.12 2.69 1.11
C LYS A 81 0.92 3.10 2.57
N LYS A 82 1.37 4.30 2.96
CA LYS A 82 1.18 4.81 4.32
C LYS A 82 -0.31 4.97 4.65
N THR A 83 -1.08 5.57 3.74
CA THR A 83 -2.53 5.70 3.90
C THR A 83 -3.21 4.33 4.01
N ALA A 84 -2.79 3.33 3.22
CA ALA A 84 -3.32 1.97 3.33
C ALA A 84 -3.01 1.34 4.69
N MET A 85 -1.78 1.48 5.20
CA MET A 85 -1.39 0.98 6.53
C MET A 85 -2.17 1.66 7.66
N ASP A 86 -2.35 2.99 7.61
CA ASP A 86 -3.14 3.72 8.61
C ASP A 86 -4.61 3.23 8.63
N LEU A 87 -5.17 2.93 7.46
CA LEU A 87 -6.51 2.34 7.31
C LEU A 87 -6.58 0.91 7.87
N TYR A 88 -5.55 0.09 7.66
CA TYR A 88 -5.47 -1.26 8.23
C TYR A 88 -5.42 -1.23 9.77
N ASP A 89 -4.60 -0.34 10.34
CA ASP A 89 -4.50 -0.16 11.79
C ASP A 89 -5.84 0.30 12.39
N GLU A 90 -6.58 1.15 11.69
CA GLU A 90 -7.91 1.61 12.12
C GLU A 90 -8.93 0.45 12.11
N ILE A 91 -8.90 -0.39 11.07
CA ILE A 91 -9.77 -1.58 10.96
C ILE A 91 -9.44 -2.60 12.05
N ASP A 92 -8.16 -2.86 12.32
CA ASP A 92 -7.74 -3.84 13.32
C ASP A 92 -8.14 -3.38 14.73
N LYS A 93 -7.93 -2.10 15.06
CA LYS A 93 -8.40 -1.50 16.32
C LYS A 93 -9.92 -1.59 16.47
N ALA A 94 -10.68 -1.31 15.41
CA ALA A 94 -12.15 -1.38 15.43
C ALA A 94 -12.65 -2.83 15.60
N THR A 95 -11.98 -3.79 14.98
CA THR A 95 -12.32 -5.22 15.05
C THR A 95 -12.00 -5.79 16.43
N HIS A 96 -10.82 -5.48 16.98
CA HIS A 96 -10.40 -5.91 18.31
C HIS A 96 -11.31 -5.33 19.41
N ASN A 97 -11.70 -4.06 19.31
CA ASN A 97 -12.61 -3.44 20.30
C ASN A 97 -14.02 -4.06 20.25
N ASN A 98 -14.53 -4.37 19.04
CA ASN A 98 -15.82 -5.05 18.89
C ASN A 98 -15.79 -6.49 19.44
N SER A 99 -14.71 -7.25 19.21
CA SER A 99 -14.61 -8.62 19.71
C SER A 99 -14.58 -8.68 21.24
N ILE A 100 -13.86 -7.75 21.90
CA ILE A 100 -13.85 -7.60 23.36
C ILE A 100 -15.27 -7.30 23.87
N LYS A 101 -15.96 -6.35 23.25
CA LYS A 101 -17.33 -5.95 23.65
C LYS A 101 -18.32 -7.10 23.53
N TRP A 102 -18.23 -7.90 22.46
CA TRP A 102 -19.05 -9.09 22.27
C TRP A 102 -18.76 -10.18 23.32
N ASN A 103 -17.49 -10.46 23.60
CA ASN A 103 -17.10 -11.42 24.64
C ASN A 103 -17.59 -10.99 26.03
N HIS A 104 -17.48 -9.70 26.36
CA HIS A 104 -17.99 -9.17 27.63
C HIS A 104 -19.51 -9.32 27.76
N LYS A 105 -20.25 -9.12 26.66
CA LYS A 105 -21.71 -9.29 26.64
C LYS A 105 -22.10 -10.76 26.81
N LYS A 106 -21.40 -11.67 26.12
CA LYS A 106 -21.62 -13.12 26.23
C LYS A 106 -21.35 -13.65 27.65
N LEU A 107 -20.27 -13.18 28.28
CA LEU A 107 -19.93 -13.52 29.66
C LEU A 107 -20.97 -13.00 30.66
N ARG A 108 -21.52 -11.80 30.46
CA ARG A 108 -22.65 -11.31 31.27
C ARG A 108 -23.88 -12.22 31.13
N TYR A 109 -24.28 -12.56 29.91
CA TYR A 109 -25.44 -13.43 29.66
C TYR A 109 -25.30 -14.83 30.28
N SER A 110 -24.10 -15.42 30.19
CA SER A 110 -23.81 -16.73 30.80
C SER A 110 -23.89 -16.70 32.34
N ARG A 111 -23.43 -15.61 32.97
CA ARG A 111 -23.58 -15.44 34.44
C ARG A 111 -25.03 -15.24 34.87
N PHE A 112 -25.82 -14.49 34.09
CA PHE A 112 -27.24 -14.30 34.38
C PHE A 112 -28.05 -15.60 34.27
N THR A 113 -27.76 -16.43 33.26
CA THR A 113 -28.43 -17.72 33.06
C THR A 113 -28.07 -18.72 34.15
N HIS A 114 -26.79 -18.84 34.53
CA HIS A 114 -26.38 -19.68 35.66
C HIS A 114 -26.96 -19.22 37.00
N ALA A 115 -27.07 -17.91 37.25
CA ALA A 115 -27.66 -17.38 38.48
C ALA A 115 -29.18 -17.65 38.57
N GLN A 116 -29.88 -17.69 37.43
CA GLN A 116 -31.30 -18.07 37.39
C GLN A 116 -31.50 -19.57 37.66
N GLU A 117 -30.59 -20.40 37.20
CA GLU A 117 -30.65 -21.86 37.36
C GLU A 117 -30.41 -22.28 38.82
N LEU A 118 -29.51 -21.60 39.53
CA LEU A 118 -29.25 -21.81 40.96
C LEU A 118 -30.40 -21.37 41.88
N ARG A 119 -31.26 -20.43 41.45
CA ARG A 119 -32.44 -20.00 42.22
C ARG A 119 -33.67 -20.91 42.02
N ARG A 120 -33.64 -21.81 41.04
CA ARG A 120 -34.73 -22.76 40.77
C ARG A 120 -34.54 -24.13 41.42
N LYS A 121 -33.39 -24.35 42.07
CA LYS A 121 -33.12 -25.52 42.92
C LYS A 121 -33.29 -25.12 44.37
#